data_AF-A0A2D4FMS4-F1
#
_entry.id   AF-A0A2D4FMS4-F1
#
_cell.length_a   1.000
_cell.length_b   1.000
_cell.length_c   1.000
_cell.angle_alpha   90.00
_cell.angle_beta   90.00
_cell.angle_gamma   90.00
#
_symmetry.space_group_name_H-M   'P 1'
#
loop_
_entity.id
_entity.type
_entity.pdbx_description
1 polymer ?
#
loop_
_entity_poly.entity_id
_entity_poly.type
_entity_poly.pdbx_seq_one_letter_code
_entity_poly.pdbx_strand_id
1 'polypeptide(L)'
;MISAAFCTSIFQLYICAGFITGLGLALNLQPSVIIIGKYFLKRRPIANGLAMAGSPVMLCTLAPLNQFLFDTFGWRGSFLILGALLLNCCVAGALFRPIGPTSERQKNKEAKGAVREKTDGGIAEIGGKNMETKEDRDCCENFNRFLDLSLFKHRGFLIYLIGNVLMFLGFFAPIVFLAPYAKHRGIDEYSAAFLLSILAIVDMIARPATGLLANSKWVRPRIQYFFSFSIAFNGVCHLLCPLATSYMGLVIY
;
A
#
# COMPACT_ATOMS: atom_id res chain seq x y z
N MET A 1 -9.66 2.06 -16.02
CA MET A 1 -8.77 2.14 -17.20
C MET A 1 -9.48 1.79 -18.51
N ILE A 2 -10.01 0.57 -18.69
CA ILE A 2 -10.71 0.18 -19.94
C ILE A 2 -11.88 1.11 -20.28
N SER A 3 -12.75 1.42 -19.31
CA SER A 3 -13.85 2.37 -19.50
C SER A 3 -13.38 3.80 -19.83
N ALA A 4 -12.16 4.18 -19.40
CA ALA A 4 -11.61 5.50 -19.69
C ALA A 4 -11.26 5.67 -21.18
N ALA A 5 -10.97 4.58 -21.90
CA ALA A 5 -10.69 4.61 -23.34
C ALA A 5 -11.91 5.01 -24.19
N PHE A 6 -13.12 4.75 -23.69
CA PHE A 6 -14.38 5.07 -24.36
C PHE A 6 -15.01 6.39 -23.90
N CYS A 7 -14.37 7.10 -22.97
CA CYS A 7 -14.88 8.36 -22.45
C CYS A 7 -14.76 9.46 -23.51
N THR A 8 -15.84 10.23 -23.69
CA THR A 8 -15.91 11.38 -24.60
C THR A 8 -15.94 12.73 -23.85
N SER A 9 -16.13 12.70 -22.53
CA SER A 9 -16.15 13.88 -21.65
C SER A 9 -15.07 13.81 -20.58
N ILE A 10 -14.47 14.96 -20.26
CA ILE A 10 -13.42 15.11 -19.24
C ILE A 10 -13.92 14.69 -17.86
N PHE A 11 -15.17 15.03 -17.51
CA PHE A 11 -15.78 14.62 -16.25
C PHE A 11 -15.87 13.10 -16.11
N GLN A 12 -16.24 12.41 -17.20
CA GLN A 12 -16.29 10.95 -17.23
C GLN A 12 -14.89 10.33 -17.06
N LEU A 13 -13.88 10.98 -17.64
CA LEU A 13 -12.48 10.56 -17.50
C LEU A 13 -11.99 10.73 -16.05
N TYR A 14 -12.33 11.82 -15.35
CA TYR A 14 -12.00 11.97 -13.92
C TYR A 14 -12.61 10.88 -13.05
N ILE A 15 -13.87 10.52 -13.32
CA ILE A 15 -14.56 9.46 -12.55
C ILE A 15 -13.93 8.09 -12.85
N CYS A 16 -13.72 7.74 -14.12
CA CYS A 16 -13.23 6.42 -14.52
C CYS A 16 -11.72 6.23 -14.27
N ALA A 17 -10.89 7.19 -14.67
CA ALA A 17 -9.44 7.10 -14.52
C ALA A 17 -8.97 7.52 -13.12
N GLY A 18 -9.67 8.45 -12.46
CA GLY A 18 -9.36 8.88 -11.10
C GLY A 18 -10.01 7.98 -10.05
N PHE A 19 -11.30 8.17 -9.81
CA PHE A 19 -11.99 7.53 -8.68
C PHE A 19 -12.02 6.00 -8.76
N ILE A 20 -12.50 5.45 -9.87
CA ILE A 20 -12.67 3.99 -10.03
C ILE A 20 -11.30 3.28 -10.02
N THR A 21 -10.32 3.81 -10.76
CA THR A 21 -8.99 3.19 -10.82
C THR A 21 -8.26 3.35 -9.48
N GLY A 22 -8.39 4.49 -8.80
CA GLY A 22 -7.83 4.70 -7.46
C GLY A 22 -8.39 3.75 -6.41
N LEU A 23 -9.72 3.57 -6.38
CA LEU A 23 -10.37 2.61 -5.48
C LEU A 23 -9.90 1.17 -5.75
N GLY A 24 -9.79 0.78 -7.03
CA GLY A 24 -9.27 -0.54 -7.41
C GLY A 24 -7.82 -0.77 -6.95
N LEU A 25 -6.96 0.24 -7.10
CA LEU A 25 -5.57 0.17 -6.63
C LEU A 25 -5.48 0.08 -5.10
N ALA A 26 -6.33 0.81 -4.36
CA ALA A 26 -6.39 0.73 -2.90
C ALA A 26 -6.81 -0.68 -2.42
N LEU A 27 -7.83 -1.26 -3.08
CA LEU A 27 -8.28 -2.63 -2.81
C LEU A 27 -7.24 -3.70 -3.19
N ASN A 28 -6.31 -3.38 -4.10
CA ASN A 28 -5.21 -4.28 -4.43
C ASN A 28 -4.04 -4.16 -3.43
N LEU A 29 -3.64 -2.94 -3.10
CA LEU A 29 -2.44 -2.66 -2.31
C LEU A 29 -2.62 -3.07 -0.84
N GLN A 30 -3.79 -2.80 -0.24
CA GLN A 30 -4.00 -3.04 1.18
C GLN A 30 -3.98 -4.54 1.56
N PRO A 31 -4.71 -5.44 0.86
CA PRO A 31 -4.65 -6.88 1.17
C PRO A 31 -3.27 -7.49 0.91
N SER A 32 -2.58 -7.04 -0.13
CA SER A 32 -1.22 -7.50 -0.46
C SER A 32 -0.26 -7.32 0.72
N VAL A 33 -0.22 -6.12 1.31
CA VAL A 33 0.62 -5.82 2.48
C VAL A 33 0.23 -6.68 3.69
N ILE A 34 -1.07 -6.86 3.94
CA ILE A 34 -1.58 -7.65 5.07
C ILE A 34 -1.19 -9.13 4.92
N ILE A 35 -1.33 -9.70 3.72
CA ILE A 35 -1.01 -11.11 3.45
C ILE A 35 0.47 -11.38 3.66
N ILE A 36 1.36 -10.51 3.19
CA ILE A 36 2.81 -10.62 3.43
C ILE A 36 3.10 -10.65 4.95
N GLY A 37 2.45 -9.80 5.72
CA GLY A 37 2.57 -9.74 7.18
C GLY A 37 2.10 -11.03 7.89
N LYS A 38 1.11 -11.74 7.32
CA LYS A 38 0.63 -13.04 7.80
C LYS A 38 1.54 -14.20 7.37
N TYR A 39 2.06 -14.18 6.15
CA TYR A 39 2.92 -15.24 5.59
C TYR A 39 4.31 -15.26 6.22
N PHE A 40 4.94 -14.10 6.42
CA PHE A 40 6.38 -14.04 6.73
C PHE A 40 6.69 -13.49 8.12
N LEU A 41 6.28 -14.16 9.21
CA LEU A 41 6.49 -13.66 10.59
C LEU A 41 7.97 -13.38 10.96
N LYS A 42 8.89 -14.27 10.54
CA LYS A 42 10.31 -14.19 10.95
C LYS A 42 11.10 -13.14 10.16
N ARG A 43 10.75 -12.92 8.90
CA ARG A 43 11.47 -12.04 7.95
C ARG A 43 10.55 -10.98 7.31
N ARG A 44 9.56 -10.47 8.07
CA ARG A 44 8.60 -9.45 7.61
C ARG A 44 9.27 -8.26 6.89
N PRO A 45 10.35 -7.66 7.43
CA PRO A 45 10.94 -6.47 6.80
C PRO A 45 11.55 -6.74 5.43
N ILE A 46 12.13 -7.93 5.22
CA ILE A 46 12.69 -8.34 3.93
C ILE A 46 11.58 -8.58 2.91
N ALA A 47 10.51 -9.26 3.32
CA ALA A 47 9.37 -9.55 2.46
C ALA A 47 8.65 -8.26 2.03
N ASN A 48 8.44 -7.32 2.96
CA ASN A 48 7.91 -6.00 2.62
C ASN A 48 8.86 -5.20 1.73
N GLY A 49 10.16 -5.18 2.03
CA GLY A 49 11.16 -4.49 1.22
C GLY A 49 11.20 -5.00 -0.22
N LEU A 50 11.13 -6.33 -0.41
CA LEU A 50 11.11 -6.95 -1.74
C LEU A 50 9.79 -6.66 -2.48
N ALA A 51 8.64 -6.78 -1.81
CA ALA A 51 7.35 -6.48 -2.42
C ALA A 51 7.26 -5.00 -2.85
N MET A 52 7.82 -4.09 -2.05
CA MET A 52 7.84 -2.66 -2.35
C MET A 52 8.90 -2.28 -3.40
N ALA A 53 9.94 -3.10 -3.63
CA ALA A 53 10.96 -2.87 -4.65
C ALA A 53 10.43 -3.04 -6.09
N GLY A 54 9.30 -3.73 -6.28
CA GLY A 54 8.67 -3.85 -7.60
C GLY A 54 8.13 -2.52 -8.15
N SER A 55 7.82 -1.55 -7.28
CA SER A 55 7.27 -0.25 -7.68
C SER A 55 8.22 0.59 -8.55
N PRO A 56 9.49 0.83 -8.19
CA PRO A 56 10.41 1.56 -9.05
C PRO A 56 10.75 0.81 -10.35
N VAL A 57 10.84 -0.53 -10.31
CA VAL A 57 11.04 -1.34 -11.53
C VAL A 57 9.91 -1.13 -12.53
N MET A 58 8.67 -1.17 -12.03
CA MET A 58 7.49 -0.90 -12.83
C MET A 58 7.55 0.54 -13.37
N LEU A 59 7.88 1.54 -12.56
CA LEU A 59 7.94 2.94 -13.02
C LEU A 59 8.99 3.14 -14.15
N CYS A 60 10.18 2.57 -14.00
CA CYS A 60 11.26 2.65 -15.00
C CYS A 60 10.88 1.96 -16.33
N THR A 61 10.16 0.84 -16.25
CA THR A 61 9.78 0.07 -17.45
C THR A 61 8.51 0.62 -18.10
N LEU A 62 7.56 1.07 -17.28
CA LEU A 62 6.26 1.56 -17.71
C LEU A 62 6.37 2.92 -18.40
N ALA A 63 7.31 3.80 -18.03
CA ALA A 63 7.45 5.11 -18.67
C ALA A 63 7.82 5.02 -20.17
N PRO A 64 8.88 4.30 -20.59
CA PRO A 64 9.17 4.08 -22.01
C PRO A 64 8.08 3.27 -22.72
N LEU A 65 7.53 2.26 -22.04
CA LEU A 65 6.43 1.46 -22.59
C LEU A 65 5.20 2.33 -22.87
N ASN A 66 4.86 3.25 -21.96
CA ASN A 66 3.72 4.14 -22.12
C ASN A 66 3.93 5.13 -23.26
N GLN A 67 5.14 5.70 -23.42
CA GLN A 67 5.49 6.52 -24.58
C GLN A 67 5.29 5.74 -25.89
N PHE A 68 5.83 4.53 -25.98
CA PHE A 68 5.67 3.67 -27.15
C PHE A 68 4.18 3.34 -27.44
N LEU A 69 3.40 3.06 -26.40
CA LEU A 69 1.96 2.80 -26.51
C LEU A 69 1.19 4.04 -27.02
N PHE A 70 1.55 5.23 -26.52
CA PHE A 70 0.94 6.49 -26.97
C PHE A 70 1.26 6.78 -28.42
N ASP A 71 2.52 6.61 -28.83
CA ASP A 71 2.96 6.92 -30.20
C ASP A 71 2.36 5.95 -31.24
N THR A 72 2.20 4.67 -30.88
CA THR A 72 1.70 3.64 -31.81
C THR A 72 0.18 3.51 -31.83
N PHE A 73 -0.47 3.56 -30.65
CA PHE A 73 -1.90 3.25 -30.50
C PHE A 73 -2.75 4.44 -30.04
N GLY A 74 -2.13 5.59 -29.82
CA GLY A 74 -2.79 6.76 -29.24
C GLY A 74 -3.20 6.56 -27.78
N TRP A 75 -3.80 7.58 -27.19
CA TRP A 75 -4.17 7.58 -25.77
C TRP A 75 -5.26 6.57 -25.41
N ARG A 76 -6.23 6.33 -26.31
CA ARG A 76 -7.32 5.36 -26.08
C ARG A 76 -6.80 3.93 -26.08
N GLY A 77 -5.97 3.57 -27.06
CA GLY A 77 -5.35 2.25 -27.14
C GLY A 77 -4.42 1.99 -25.95
N SER A 78 -3.67 3.01 -25.53
CA SER A 78 -2.82 2.94 -24.34
C SER A 78 -3.62 2.58 -23.07
N PHE A 79 -4.76 3.24 -22.82
CA PHE A 79 -5.60 2.93 -21.66
C PHE A 79 -6.22 1.53 -21.70
N LEU A 80 -6.49 0.98 -22.89
CA LEU A 80 -6.97 -0.40 -23.04
C LEU A 80 -5.89 -1.41 -22.65
N ILE A 81 -4.67 -1.24 -23.17
CA ILE A 81 -3.55 -2.15 -22.90
C ILE A 81 -3.14 -2.07 -21.42
N LEU A 82 -3.03 -0.86 -20.87
CA LEU A 82 -2.76 -0.67 -19.44
C LEU A 82 -3.86 -1.27 -18.56
N GLY A 83 -5.13 -1.16 -18.99
CA GLY A 83 -6.25 -1.83 -18.33
C GLY A 83 -6.15 -3.35 -18.34
N ALA A 84 -5.70 -3.95 -19.45
CA ALA A 84 -5.47 -5.39 -19.54
C ALA A 84 -4.31 -5.85 -18.63
N LEU A 85 -3.22 -5.07 -18.58
CA LEU A 85 -2.10 -5.33 -17.66
C LEU A 85 -2.55 -5.27 -16.18
N LEU A 86 -3.39 -4.30 -15.82
CA LEU A 86 -3.99 -4.21 -14.49
C LEU A 86 -4.93 -5.38 -14.18
N LEU A 87 -5.61 -5.93 -15.17
CA LEU A 87 -6.46 -7.12 -15.00
C LEU A 87 -5.64 -8.35 -14.61
N ASN A 88 -4.40 -8.47 -15.10
CA ASN A 88 -3.49 -9.55 -14.70
C ASN A 88 -3.14 -9.50 -13.20
N CYS A 89 -3.26 -8.34 -12.53
CA CYS A 89 -3.10 -8.27 -11.08
C CYS A 89 -4.16 -9.11 -10.33
N CYS A 90 -5.34 -9.32 -10.91
CA CYS A 90 -6.37 -10.19 -10.33
C CYS A 90 -5.91 -11.67 -10.32
N VAL A 91 -5.22 -12.11 -11.37
CA VAL A 91 -4.66 -13.46 -11.45
C VAL A 91 -3.56 -13.66 -10.40
N ALA A 92 -2.68 -12.67 -10.24
CA ALA A 92 -1.68 -12.67 -9.18
C ALA A 92 -2.33 -12.67 -7.78
N GLY A 93 -3.44 -11.93 -7.60
CA GLY A 93 -4.21 -11.91 -6.37
C GLY A 93 -4.89 -13.24 -6.05
N ALA A 94 -5.38 -13.97 -7.05
CA ALA A 94 -6.00 -15.28 -6.89
C ALA A 94 -5.01 -16.35 -6.37
N LEU A 95 -3.71 -16.12 -6.53
CA LEU A 95 -2.66 -17.01 -6.02
C LEU A 95 -2.51 -16.91 -4.48
N PHE A 96 -3.03 -15.85 -3.85
CA PHE A 96 -2.97 -15.71 -2.41
C PHE A 96 -3.91 -16.71 -1.72
N ARG A 97 -3.34 -17.75 -1.14
CA ARG A 97 -4.09 -18.74 -0.35
C ARG A 97 -4.27 -18.25 1.10
N PRO A 98 -5.43 -18.43 1.73
CA PRO A 98 -5.54 -18.16 3.16
C PRO A 98 -4.68 -19.17 3.93
N ILE A 99 -3.69 -18.68 4.69
CA ILE A 99 -3.02 -19.51 5.70
C ILE A 99 -4.03 -19.71 6.82
N GLY A 100 -4.51 -20.95 6.96
CA GLY A 100 -5.50 -21.30 7.97
C GLY A 100 -4.99 -21.03 9.40
N PRO A 101 -5.89 -20.75 10.36
CA PRO A 101 -5.51 -20.58 11.75
C PRO A 101 -5.14 -21.94 12.34
N THR A 102 -3.90 -22.10 12.80
CA THR A 102 -3.52 -23.16 13.74
C THR A 102 -4.36 -23.12 15.03
N SER A 103 -5.12 -22.04 15.28
CA SER A 103 -5.96 -21.84 16.47
C SER A 103 -7.41 -22.34 16.37
N GLU A 104 -8.04 -22.44 15.19
CA GLU A 104 -9.45 -22.92 15.14
C GLU A 104 -9.57 -24.44 15.25
N ARG A 105 -8.52 -25.18 14.89
CA ARG A 105 -8.49 -26.64 15.03
C ARG A 105 -8.46 -27.11 16.49
N GLN A 106 -8.08 -26.23 17.42
CA GLN A 106 -8.17 -26.47 18.87
C GLN A 106 -9.57 -26.16 19.42
N LYS A 107 -10.14 -24.99 19.07
CA LYS A 107 -11.52 -24.62 19.48
C LYS A 107 -12.58 -25.62 18.99
N ASN A 108 -12.44 -26.16 17.78
CA ASN A 108 -13.38 -27.16 17.25
C ASN A 108 -13.20 -28.56 17.85
N LYS A 109 -12.05 -28.87 18.47
CA LYS A 109 -11.87 -30.13 19.21
C LYS A 109 -12.48 -30.05 20.61
N GLU A 110 -12.36 -28.90 21.28
CA GLU A 110 -12.99 -28.66 22.58
C GLU A 110 -14.52 -28.54 22.46
N ALA A 111 -15.03 -27.86 21.42
CA ALA A 111 -16.47 -27.75 21.17
C ALA A 111 -17.13 -29.09 20.79
N LYS A 112 -16.42 -29.97 20.06
CA LYS A 112 -16.93 -31.32 19.73
C LYS A 112 -16.84 -32.30 20.91
N GLY A 113 -15.95 -32.05 21.88
CA GLY A 113 -15.91 -32.79 23.15
C GLY A 113 -17.09 -32.46 24.06
N ALA A 114 -17.43 -31.18 24.18
CA ALA A 114 -18.50 -30.70 25.07
C ALA A 114 -19.94 -30.96 24.56
N VAL A 115 -20.14 -31.11 23.25
CA VAL A 115 -21.47 -31.36 22.66
C VAL A 115 -21.90 -32.83 22.80
N ARG A 116 -20.95 -33.78 22.85
CA ARG A 116 -21.25 -35.21 22.97
C ARG A 116 -21.70 -35.64 24.37
N GLU A 117 -21.52 -34.77 25.37
CA GLU A 117 -21.84 -35.04 26.78
C GLU A 117 -23.23 -34.52 27.20
N LYS A 118 -23.91 -33.72 26.36
CA LYS A 118 -25.17 -33.04 26.72
C LYS A 118 -26.42 -33.50 25.96
N THR A 119 -26.36 -34.58 25.18
CA THR A 119 -27.52 -35.07 24.38
C THR A 119 -28.36 -36.15 25.09
N ASP A 120 -28.09 -36.48 26.36
CA ASP A 120 -28.99 -37.28 27.19
C ASP A 120 -29.78 -36.39 28.17
N GLY A 121 -31.02 -36.04 27.80
CA GLY A 121 -31.99 -35.51 28.76
C GLY A 121 -32.97 -34.45 28.24
N GLY A 122 -34.18 -34.89 27.85
CA GLY A 122 -35.44 -34.26 28.29
C GLY A 122 -36.00 -33.01 27.58
N ILE A 123 -36.94 -33.27 26.66
CA ILE A 123 -38.22 -32.59 26.29
C ILE A 123 -38.69 -31.37 27.14
N ALA A 124 -39.08 -30.24 26.49
CA ALA A 124 -40.42 -29.60 26.56
C ALA A 124 -40.47 -28.09 26.14
N GLU A 125 -41.32 -27.82 25.15
CA GLU A 125 -42.23 -26.70 24.84
C GLU A 125 -41.95 -25.18 25.08
N ILE A 126 -42.10 -24.46 23.95
CA ILE A 126 -42.98 -23.32 23.60
C ILE A 126 -42.96 -22.03 24.46
N GLY A 127 -42.60 -20.92 23.82
CA GLY A 127 -42.95 -19.56 24.25
C GLY A 127 -42.41 -18.48 23.31
N GLY A 128 -43.19 -18.10 22.29
CA GLY A 128 -42.85 -17.02 21.36
C GLY A 128 -43.23 -15.63 21.87
N LYS A 129 -42.35 -14.64 21.65
CA LYS A 129 -42.63 -13.33 21.04
C LYS A 129 -41.45 -12.37 21.20
N ASN A 130 -41.06 -11.76 20.07
CA ASN A 130 -40.57 -10.38 19.86
C ASN A 130 -39.53 -10.37 18.73
N MET A 131 -40.04 -10.30 17.49
CA MET A 131 -39.28 -10.41 16.25
C MET A 131 -39.21 -9.09 15.46
N GLU A 132 -39.15 -7.93 16.13
CA GLU A 132 -39.13 -6.64 15.40
C GLU A 132 -38.16 -5.57 15.96
N THR A 133 -37.03 -5.96 16.57
CA THR A 133 -36.01 -4.97 17.00
C THR A 133 -34.55 -5.40 16.81
N LYS A 134 -34.29 -6.50 16.08
CA LYS A 134 -32.94 -7.08 15.96
C LYS A 134 -32.11 -6.59 14.76
N GLU A 135 -32.72 -6.18 13.64
CA GLU A 135 -31.95 -5.85 12.42
C GLU A 135 -31.17 -4.53 12.51
N ASP A 136 -31.73 -3.48 13.12
CA ASP A 136 -31.03 -2.18 13.25
C ASP A 136 -29.87 -2.20 14.25
N ARG A 137 -29.89 -3.09 15.25
CA ARG A 137 -28.77 -3.25 16.18
C ARG A 137 -27.60 -3.99 15.53
N ASP A 138 -27.86 -4.97 14.67
CA ASP A 138 -26.81 -5.80 14.08
C ASP A 138 -25.94 -5.02 13.08
N CYS A 139 -26.52 -4.10 12.30
CA CYS A 139 -25.77 -3.25 11.38
C CYS A 139 -24.91 -2.20 12.11
N CYS A 140 -25.46 -1.54 13.12
CA CYS A 140 -24.75 -0.52 13.91
C CYS A 140 -23.68 -1.14 14.83
N GLU A 141 -23.94 -2.34 15.38
CA GLU A 141 -22.99 -3.09 16.19
C GLU A 141 -21.86 -3.69 15.32
N ASN A 142 -22.17 -4.15 14.10
CA ASN A 142 -21.15 -4.50 13.11
C ASN A 142 -20.34 -3.27 12.66
N PHE A 143 -20.97 -2.12 12.43
CA PHE A 143 -20.27 -0.88 12.06
C PHE A 143 -19.35 -0.38 13.18
N ASN A 144 -19.78 -0.45 14.44
CA ASN A 144 -18.93 -0.18 15.62
C ASN A 144 -17.77 -1.18 15.75
N ARG A 145 -17.95 -2.42 15.28
CA ARG A 145 -16.89 -3.43 15.24
C ARG A 145 -15.89 -3.18 14.10
N PHE A 146 -16.34 -2.61 12.98
CA PHE A 146 -15.47 -2.16 11.89
C PHE A 146 -14.71 -0.87 12.22
N LEU A 147 -15.33 0.04 12.98
CA LEU A 147 -14.69 1.23 13.54
C LEU A 147 -14.13 0.92 14.94
N ASP A 148 -13.16 0.01 15.01
CA ASP A 148 -12.46 -0.27 16.27
C ASP A 148 -11.53 0.91 16.65
N LEU A 149 -12.13 1.96 17.22
CA LEU A 149 -11.44 3.16 17.72
C LEU A 149 -10.50 2.86 18.90
N SER A 150 -10.42 1.60 19.34
CA SER A 150 -9.44 1.12 20.32
C SER A 150 -8.00 1.42 19.89
N LEU A 151 -7.72 1.40 18.58
CA LEU A 151 -6.41 1.79 18.04
C LEU A 151 -6.01 3.22 18.40
N PHE A 152 -6.97 4.17 18.36
CA PHE A 152 -6.72 5.58 18.68
C PHE A 152 -6.49 5.83 20.18
N LYS A 153 -6.85 4.89 21.06
CA LYS A 153 -6.53 4.98 22.50
C LYS A 153 -5.05 4.71 22.79
N HIS A 154 -4.33 4.06 21.87
CA HIS A 154 -2.92 3.73 22.08
C HIS A 154 -2.03 4.95 21.77
N ARG A 155 -1.43 5.55 22.81
CA ARG A 155 -0.60 6.78 22.69
C ARG A 155 0.50 6.69 21.63
N GLY A 156 1.17 5.53 21.55
CA GLY A 156 2.22 5.32 20.54
C GLY A 156 1.69 5.30 19.10
N PHE A 157 0.47 4.80 18.87
CA PHE A 157 -0.14 4.79 17.55
C PHE A 157 -0.57 6.20 17.14
N LEU A 158 -1.09 6.99 18.07
CA LEU A 158 -1.49 8.37 17.80
C LEU A 158 -0.30 9.26 17.40
N ILE A 159 0.81 9.16 18.13
CA ILE A 159 2.05 9.89 17.79
C ILE A 159 2.56 9.48 16.41
N TYR A 160 2.57 8.18 16.13
CA TYR A 160 2.94 7.65 14.82
C TYR A 160 2.02 8.18 13.70
N LEU A 161 0.70 8.19 13.94
CA LEU A 161 -0.28 8.64 12.97
C LEU A 161 -0.10 10.12 12.62
N ILE A 162 0.03 10.99 13.64
CA ILE A 162 0.24 12.44 13.43
C ILE A 162 1.54 12.67 12.65
N GLY A 163 2.63 12.01 13.03
CA GLY A 163 3.91 12.11 12.33
C GLY A 163 3.81 11.65 10.87
N ASN A 164 3.09 10.56 10.61
CA ASN A 164 2.91 10.03 9.27
C ASN A 164 2.05 10.95 8.38
N VAL A 165 1.01 11.58 8.93
CA VAL A 165 0.19 12.57 8.21
C VAL A 165 1.03 13.79 7.83
N LEU A 166 1.82 14.33 8.77
CA LEU A 166 2.74 15.44 8.50
C LEU A 166 3.80 15.08 7.45
N MET A 167 4.35 13.86 7.53
CA MET A 167 5.32 13.36 6.57
C MET A 167 4.74 13.29 5.15
N PHE A 168 3.52 12.74 4.99
CA PHE A 168 2.90 12.61 3.66
C PHE A 168 2.57 13.95 3.00
N LEU A 169 2.34 15.01 3.77
CA LEU A 169 2.12 16.36 3.24
C LEU A 169 3.35 16.87 2.47
N GLY A 170 4.56 16.54 2.96
CA GLY A 170 5.83 16.97 2.35
C GLY A 170 6.50 15.93 1.44
N PHE A 171 6.10 14.66 1.50
CA PHE A 171 6.84 13.58 0.84
C PHE A 171 6.75 13.60 -0.70
N PHE A 172 5.57 13.90 -1.26
CA PHE A 172 5.36 13.84 -2.70
C PHE A 172 5.86 15.09 -3.45
N ALA A 173 5.88 16.24 -2.80
CA ALA A 173 6.23 17.50 -3.46
C ALA A 173 7.66 17.51 -4.05
N PRO A 174 8.71 17.09 -3.33
CA PRO A 174 10.06 17.03 -3.87
C PRO A 174 10.15 16.12 -5.09
N ILE A 175 9.57 14.91 -5.04
CA ILE A 175 9.63 13.94 -6.14
C ILE A 175 8.96 14.48 -7.41
N VAL A 176 7.80 15.13 -7.27
CA VAL A 176 7.05 15.69 -8.42
C VAL A 176 7.74 16.93 -9.00
N PHE A 177 8.26 17.81 -8.15
CA PHE A 177 8.86 19.08 -8.58
C PHE A 177 10.36 18.99 -8.90
N LEU A 178 11.02 17.86 -8.67
CA LEU A 178 12.46 17.71 -8.86
C LEU A 178 12.92 17.99 -10.30
N ALA A 179 12.26 17.39 -11.30
CA ALA A 179 12.63 17.60 -12.70
C ALA A 179 12.35 19.05 -13.18
N PRO A 180 11.17 19.66 -12.88
CA PRO A 180 10.95 21.09 -13.11
C PRO A 180 11.97 21.99 -12.42
N TYR A 181 12.37 21.67 -11.18
CA TYR A 181 13.36 22.43 -10.43
C TYR A 181 14.75 22.39 -11.09
N ALA A 182 15.18 21.22 -11.55
CA ALA A 182 16.42 21.08 -12.30
C ALA A 182 16.41 21.92 -13.58
N LYS A 183 15.30 21.90 -14.34
CA LYS A 183 15.13 22.75 -15.54
C LYS A 183 15.20 24.25 -15.21
N HIS A 184 14.55 24.69 -14.13
CA HIS A 184 14.61 26.10 -13.70
C HIS A 184 16.02 26.56 -13.32
N ARG A 185 16.89 25.64 -12.87
CA ARG A 185 18.31 25.92 -12.61
C ARG A 185 19.18 25.93 -13.88
N GLY A 186 18.59 25.74 -15.06
CA GLY A 186 19.30 25.73 -16.35
C GLY A 186 19.93 24.39 -16.71
N ILE A 187 19.55 23.30 -16.03
CA ILE A 187 19.95 21.94 -16.40
C ILE A 187 19.12 21.50 -17.61
N ASP A 188 19.75 20.79 -18.53
CA ASP A 188 19.09 20.30 -19.74
C ASP A 188 17.94 19.32 -19.42
N GLU A 189 16.96 19.25 -20.32
CA GLU A 189 15.77 18.43 -20.15
C GLU A 189 16.08 16.93 -20.04
N TYR A 190 17.07 16.45 -20.79
CA TYR A 190 17.50 15.05 -20.77
C TYR A 190 18.15 14.69 -19.43
N SER A 191 19.07 15.52 -18.92
CA SER A 191 19.69 15.29 -17.60
C SER A 191 18.69 15.39 -16.47
N ALA A 192 17.70 16.29 -16.57
CA ALA A 192 16.63 16.41 -15.58
C ALA A 192 15.73 15.15 -15.55
N ALA A 193 15.40 14.58 -16.71
CA ALA A 193 14.68 13.31 -16.78
C ALA A 193 15.53 12.14 -16.23
N PHE A 194 16.83 12.13 -16.53
CA PHE A 194 17.75 11.11 -16.04
C PHE A 194 17.87 11.12 -14.50
N LEU A 195 17.70 12.28 -13.86
CA LEU A 195 17.68 12.40 -12.40
C LEU A 195 16.55 11.55 -11.75
N LEU A 196 15.36 11.57 -12.34
CA LEU A 196 14.23 10.74 -11.89
C LEU A 196 14.51 9.23 -12.12
N SER A 197 15.22 8.89 -13.19
CA SER A 197 15.66 7.52 -13.45
C SER A 197 16.70 7.05 -12.43
N ILE A 198 17.68 7.89 -12.07
CA ILE A 198 18.66 7.61 -11.02
C ILE A 198 17.94 7.38 -9.68
N LEU A 199 17.01 8.26 -9.31
CA LEU A 199 16.21 8.13 -8.08
C LEU A 199 15.50 6.77 -8.05
N ALA A 200 14.88 6.35 -9.14
CA ALA A 200 14.19 5.07 -9.22
C ALA A 200 15.14 3.86 -9.13
N ILE A 201 16.33 3.92 -9.75
CA ILE A 201 17.34 2.86 -9.66
C ILE A 201 17.89 2.75 -8.23
N VAL A 202 18.16 3.89 -7.58
CA VAL A 202 18.62 3.91 -6.19
C VAL A 202 17.52 3.36 -5.27
N ASP A 203 16.26 3.76 -5.43
CA ASP A 203 15.13 3.25 -4.64
C ASP A 203 14.93 1.73 -4.82
N MET A 204 15.13 1.22 -6.04
CA MET A 204 15.07 -0.22 -6.34
C MET A 204 16.07 -1.03 -5.50
N ILE A 205 17.28 -0.51 -5.29
CA ILE A 205 18.33 -1.19 -4.49
C ILE A 205 18.16 -0.90 -3.00
N ALA A 206 17.76 0.32 -2.64
CA ALA A 206 17.63 0.77 -1.27
C ALA A 206 16.52 0.01 -0.51
N ARG A 207 15.40 -0.35 -1.14
CA ARG A 207 14.28 -1.04 -0.46
C ARG A 207 14.65 -2.44 0.03
N PRO A 208 15.22 -3.35 -0.78
CA PRO A 208 15.69 -4.64 -0.27
C PRO A 208 16.84 -4.49 0.73
N ALA A 209 17.77 -3.56 0.50
CA ALA A 209 18.91 -3.33 1.40
C ALA A 209 18.47 -2.87 2.79
N THR A 210 17.56 -1.90 2.86
CA THR A 210 16.97 -1.43 4.13
C THR A 210 16.09 -2.48 4.78
N GLY A 211 15.38 -3.31 4.00
CA GLY A 211 14.64 -4.48 4.51
C GLY A 211 15.56 -5.54 5.14
N LEU A 212 16.73 -5.79 4.55
CA LEU A 212 17.76 -6.66 5.11
C LEU A 212 18.37 -6.06 6.38
N LEU A 213 18.70 -4.76 6.35
CA LEU A 213 19.25 -4.03 7.49
C LEU A 213 18.28 -4.04 8.68
N ALA A 214 16.99 -3.78 8.44
CA ALA A 214 15.93 -3.82 9.44
C ALA A 214 15.71 -5.22 10.04
N ASN A 215 16.06 -6.28 9.31
CA ASN A 215 15.99 -7.66 9.80
C ASN A 215 17.24 -8.09 10.59
N SER A 216 18.31 -7.27 10.63
CA SER A 216 19.50 -7.55 11.43
C SER A 216 19.17 -7.60 12.93
N LYS A 217 19.84 -8.50 13.66
CA LYS A 217 19.62 -8.73 15.11
C LYS A 217 19.82 -7.45 15.95
N TRP A 218 20.62 -6.51 15.46
CA TRP A 218 20.99 -5.27 16.14
C TRP A 218 19.93 -4.17 15.94
N VAL A 219 19.33 -4.10 14.75
CA VAL A 219 18.38 -3.05 14.36
C VAL A 219 16.95 -3.44 14.75
N ARG A 220 16.60 -4.73 14.68
CA ARG A 220 15.25 -5.24 14.96
C ARG A 220 14.66 -4.81 16.33
N PRO A 221 15.37 -4.89 17.47
CA PRO A 221 14.83 -4.42 18.75
C PRO A 221 14.78 -2.88 18.87
N ARG A 222 15.51 -2.14 18.03
CA ARG A 222 15.59 -0.68 18.03
C ARG A 222 14.98 -0.06 16.77
N ILE A 223 14.07 -0.76 16.11
CA ILE A 223 13.55 -0.37 14.80
C ILE A 223 12.80 0.97 14.82
N GLN A 224 12.21 1.34 15.97
CA GLN A 224 11.57 2.65 16.17
C GLN A 224 12.59 3.79 16.08
N TYR A 225 13.75 3.66 16.73
CA TYR A 225 14.82 4.67 16.66
C TYR A 225 15.42 4.76 15.26
N PHE A 226 15.59 3.62 14.58
CA PHE A 226 16.03 3.59 13.20
C PHE A 226 15.05 4.33 12.27
N PHE A 227 13.74 4.11 12.45
CA PHE A 227 12.70 4.81 11.69
C PHE A 227 12.72 6.33 11.95
N SER A 228 12.83 6.75 13.20
CA SER A 228 12.94 8.18 13.56
C SER A 228 14.18 8.83 12.97
N PHE A 229 15.33 8.13 13.00
CA PHE A 229 16.56 8.59 12.36
C PHE A 229 16.39 8.76 10.85
N SER A 230 15.78 7.78 10.16
CA SER A 230 15.55 7.86 8.72
C SER A 230 14.65 9.04 8.33
N ILE A 231 13.60 9.33 9.11
CA ILE A 231 12.73 10.49 8.86
C ILE A 231 13.49 11.80 9.07
N ALA A 232 14.26 11.91 10.16
CA ALA A 232 15.06 13.10 10.43
C ALA A 232 16.10 13.33 9.32
N PHE A 233 16.80 12.27 8.91
CA PHE A 233 17.75 12.31 7.81
C PHE A 233 17.07 12.77 6.50
N ASN A 234 15.92 12.17 6.15
CA ASN A 234 15.16 12.57 4.96
C ASN A 234 14.75 14.06 5.01
N GLY A 235 14.26 14.52 6.17
CA GLY A 235 13.93 15.93 6.38
C GLY A 235 15.13 16.87 6.21
N VAL A 236 16.28 16.51 6.78
CA VAL A 236 17.53 17.27 6.63
C VAL A 236 17.99 17.31 5.18
N CYS A 237 17.93 16.18 4.46
CA CYS A 237 18.22 16.16 3.02
C CYS A 237 17.32 17.18 2.30
N HIS A 238 16.00 17.13 2.50
CA HIS A 238 15.09 18.06 1.81
C HIS A 238 15.38 19.53 2.11
N LEU A 239 15.85 19.86 3.32
CA LEU A 239 16.28 21.22 3.66
C LEU A 239 17.60 21.63 2.98
N LEU A 240 18.45 20.68 2.60
CA LEU A 240 19.69 20.90 1.87
C LEU A 240 19.47 21.01 0.34
N CYS A 241 18.32 20.58 -0.17
CA CYS A 241 17.96 20.68 -1.59
C CYS A 241 18.16 22.08 -2.20
N PRO A 242 17.75 23.20 -1.56
CA PRO A 242 17.94 24.54 -2.13
C PRO A 242 19.40 24.96 -2.26
N LEU A 243 20.31 24.36 -1.47
CA LEU A 243 21.75 24.62 -1.54
C LEU A 243 22.42 23.86 -2.70
N ALA A 244 21.78 22.81 -3.22
CA ALA A 244 22.27 22.06 -4.37
C ALA A 244 22.04 22.86 -5.67
N THR A 245 23.05 23.61 -6.10
CA THR A 245 23.01 24.42 -7.33
C THR A 245 23.55 23.70 -8.57
N SER A 246 24.24 22.57 -8.39
CA SER A 246 24.83 21.78 -9.47
C SER A 246 24.08 20.49 -9.73
N TYR A 247 24.19 19.94 -10.94
CA TYR A 247 23.62 18.64 -11.31
C TYR A 247 24.08 17.52 -10.35
N MET A 248 25.38 17.49 -10.05
CA MET A 248 25.93 16.51 -9.11
C MET A 248 25.41 16.71 -7.68
N GLY A 249 25.16 17.96 -7.27
CA GLY A 249 24.51 18.25 -5.99
C GLY A 249 23.07 17.73 -5.93
N LEU A 250 22.31 17.84 -7.02
CA LEU A 250 20.95 17.31 -7.15
C LEU A 250 20.90 15.77 -7.20
N VAL A 251 21.95 15.12 -7.69
CA VAL A 251 22.07 13.65 -7.69
C VAL A 251 22.46 13.10 -6.31
N ILE A 252 23.30 13.83 -5.56
CA ILE A 252 23.76 13.41 -4.23
C ILE A 252 22.69 13.60 -3.16
N TYR A 253 21.85 14.63 -3.33
CA TYR A 253 20.75 14.97 -2.44
C TYR A 253 19.61 13.93 -2.51
#